data_AF-A0A1R2CGF0-F1
#
_entry.id   AF-A0A1R2CGF0-F1
#
_cell.length_a   1.000
_cell.length_b   1.000
_cell.length_c   1.000
_cell.angle_alpha   90.00
_cell.angle_beta   90.00
_cell.angle_gamma   90.00
#
_symmetry.space_group_name_H-M   'P 1'
#
loop_
_entity.id
_entity.type
_entity.pdbx_description
1 polymer ?
#
loop_
_entity_poly.entity_id
_entity_poly.type
_entity_poly.pdbx_seq_one_letter_code
_entity_poly.pdbx_strand_id
1 'polypeptide(L)'
;MKTEPLKDKSARTVIDVWNLYHGVLPDAVSLVMNYQRAKFLQDRMTKMPIFMQPVIRDTSHFFLLSHISEGKKLIMFNFVEDIKTKPLEYDPIFIIRVFNQMYSSHNILLLRGDIVDNTISKQEAKLAMRGLIHYYTDDNLYKAFIEPFNENLADFDHDKFLTDYLEDFSKKEEKFNEFLR
;
A
#
# COMPACT_ATOMS: atom_id res chain seq x y z
N MET A 1 10.38 4.58 -14.63
CA MET A 1 11.18 3.62 -15.44
C MET A 1 10.29 3.01 -16.53
N LYS A 2 10.80 2.90 -17.77
CA LYS A 2 10.13 2.14 -18.84
C LYS A 2 10.30 0.63 -18.58
N THR A 3 9.25 -0.17 -18.73
CA THR A 3 9.29 -1.61 -18.41
C THR A 3 9.61 -2.48 -19.62
N GLU A 4 9.50 -1.91 -20.82
CA GLU A 4 9.73 -2.58 -22.11
C GLU A 4 11.12 -3.22 -22.22
N PRO A 5 12.23 -2.58 -21.79
CA PRO A 5 13.56 -3.19 -21.87
C PRO A 5 13.77 -4.41 -20.96
N LEU A 6 12.83 -4.66 -20.04
CA LEU A 6 12.89 -5.75 -19.07
C LEU A 6 12.09 -6.98 -19.49
N LYS A 7 11.35 -6.92 -20.61
CA LYS A 7 10.41 -7.98 -21.03
C LYS A 7 11.07 -9.35 -21.27
N ASP A 8 12.32 -9.35 -21.71
CA ASP A 8 13.08 -10.58 -22.01
C ASP A 8 14.02 -10.99 -20.85
N LYS A 9 13.92 -10.33 -19.70
CA LYS A 9 14.75 -10.61 -18.52
C LYS A 9 14.06 -11.61 -17.59
N SER A 10 14.81 -12.27 -16.72
CA SER A 10 14.21 -13.13 -15.71
C SER A 10 13.38 -12.33 -14.71
N ALA A 11 12.34 -12.92 -14.11
CA ALA A 11 11.53 -12.26 -13.09
C ALA A 11 12.38 -11.70 -11.93
N ARG A 12 13.42 -12.45 -11.52
CA ARG A 12 14.40 -12.01 -10.51
C ARG A 12 15.12 -10.73 -10.95
N THR A 13 15.63 -10.69 -12.18
CA THR A 13 16.27 -9.50 -12.72
C THR A 13 15.32 -8.31 -12.77
N VAL A 14 14.06 -8.52 -13.14
CA VAL A 14 13.04 -7.45 -13.12
C VAL A 14 12.84 -6.90 -11.71
N ILE A 15 12.73 -7.78 -10.71
CA ILE A 15 12.58 -7.41 -9.29
C ILE A 15 13.79 -6.57 -8.83
N ASP A 16 15.00 -7.06 -9.09
CA ASP A 16 16.23 -6.40 -8.65
C ASP A 16 16.35 -5.00 -9.26
N VAL A 17 16.11 -4.87 -10.57
CA VAL A 17 16.16 -3.58 -11.27
C VAL A 17 15.05 -2.64 -10.78
N TRP A 18 13.83 -3.15 -10.57
CA TRP A 18 12.70 -2.35 -10.10
C TRP A 18 12.98 -1.73 -8.72
N ASN A 19 13.44 -2.56 -7.79
CA ASN A 19 13.73 -2.16 -6.42
C ASN A 19 14.96 -1.25 -6.34
N LEU A 20 16.02 -1.54 -7.11
CA LEU A 20 17.21 -0.70 -7.15
C LEU A 20 16.89 0.70 -7.71
N TYR A 21 16.22 0.75 -8.86
CA TYR A 21 15.94 2.01 -9.54
C TYR A 21 15.07 2.95 -8.70
N HIS A 22 13.98 2.45 -8.11
CA HIS A 22 13.08 3.29 -7.31
C HIS A 22 13.56 3.45 -5.87
N GLY A 23 14.34 2.50 -5.35
CA GLY A 23 14.87 2.53 -3.99
C GLY A 23 15.82 3.69 -3.74
N VAL A 24 16.53 4.18 -4.75
CA VAL A 24 17.44 5.34 -4.64
C VAL A 24 16.75 6.68 -4.76
N LEU A 25 15.52 6.74 -5.28
CA LEU A 25 14.78 8.00 -5.44
C LEU A 25 14.27 8.49 -4.08
N PRO A 26 14.49 9.75 -3.68
CA PRO A 26 14.14 10.25 -2.35
C PRO A 26 12.63 10.25 -2.08
N ASP A 27 11.84 10.42 -3.15
CA ASP A 27 10.39 10.61 -3.17
C ASP A 27 9.64 9.36 -3.70
N ALA A 28 10.31 8.21 -3.80
CA ALA A 28 9.67 6.98 -4.25
C ALA A 28 9.92 5.78 -3.35
N VAL A 29 8.93 4.90 -3.32
CA VAL A 29 9.01 3.56 -2.73
C VAL A 29 8.59 2.52 -3.77
N SER A 30 9.06 1.30 -3.63
CA SER A 30 8.72 0.21 -4.54
C SER A 30 8.34 -1.05 -3.77
N LEU A 31 7.47 -1.83 -4.42
CA LEU A 31 7.13 -3.17 -3.99
C LEU A 31 6.93 -4.05 -5.23
N VAL A 32 7.33 -5.31 -5.12
CA VAL A 32 6.98 -6.34 -6.08
C VAL A 32 6.27 -7.46 -5.34
N MET A 33 5.21 -7.99 -5.93
CA MET A 33 4.46 -9.10 -5.35
C MET A 33 4.19 -10.18 -6.38
N ASN A 34 4.04 -11.42 -5.92
CA ASN A 34 3.71 -12.54 -6.78
C ASN A 34 2.27 -12.46 -7.32
N TYR A 35 2.03 -13.22 -8.37
CA TYR A 35 0.74 -13.30 -9.07
C TYR A 35 -0.46 -13.59 -8.14
N GLN A 36 -0.32 -14.54 -7.22
CA GLN A 36 -1.41 -14.96 -6.33
C GLN A 36 -1.86 -13.83 -5.41
N ARG A 37 -0.92 -13.16 -4.74
CA ARG A 37 -1.21 -12.01 -3.88
C ARG A 37 -1.74 -10.83 -4.68
N ALA A 38 -1.20 -10.59 -5.87
CA ALA A 38 -1.67 -9.53 -6.76
C ALA A 38 -3.11 -9.74 -7.23
N LYS A 39 -3.53 -10.99 -7.44
CA LYS A 39 -4.93 -11.31 -7.76
C LYS A 39 -5.85 -10.91 -6.61
N PHE A 40 -5.54 -11.33 -5.38
CA PHE A 40 -6.32 -10.95 -4.19
C PHE A 40 -6.42 -9.43 -4.05
N LEU A 41 -5.28 -8.74 -4.19
CA LEU A 41 -5.24 -7.29 -4.11
C LEU A 41 -6.21 -6.65 -5.11
N GLN A 42 -6.10 -6.98 -6.41
CA GLN A 42 -6.91 -6.36 -7.46
C GLN A 42 -8.40 -6.67 -7.32
N ASP A 43 -8.74 -7.92 -6.97
CA ASP A 43 -10.14 -8.35 -6.82
C ASP A 43 -10.80 -7.66 -5.62
N ARG A 44 -10.06 -7.51 -4.51
CA ARG A 44 -10.58 -6.93 -3.26
C ARG A 44 -10.64 -5.42 -3.29
N MET A 45 -9.61 -4.76 -3.81
CA MET A 45 -9.60 -3.31 -4.04
C MET A 45 -10.71 -2.85 -4.97
N THR A 46 -11.16 -3.71 -5.88
CA THR A 46 -12.32 -3.41 -6.73
C THR A 46 -13.62 -3.32 -5.93
N LYS A 47 -13.78 -4.19 -4.93
CA LYS A 47 -15.02 -4.32 -4.14
C LYS A 47 -15.04 -3.37 -2.96
N MET A 48 -13.87 -3.20 -2.33
CA MET A 48 -13.63 -2.41 -1.14
C MET A 48 -12.58 -1.35 -1.50
N PRO A 49 -12.99 -0.18 -2.01
CA PRO A 49 -12.05 0.78 -2.60
C PRO A 49 -11.41 1.73 -1.58
N ILE A 50 -11.82 1.70 -0.31
CA ILE A 50 -11.40 2.67 0.70
C ILE A 50 -10.86 1.94 1.93
N PHE A 51 -9.76 2.41 2.51
CA PHE A 51 -9.33 1.92 3.82
C PHE A 51 -8.42 2.91 4.54
N MET A 52 -8.39 2.87 5.87
CA MET A 52 -7.47 3.68 6.68
C MET A 52 -6.15 2.94 6.95
N GLN A 53 -5.04 3.67 6.97
CA GLN A 53 -3.71 3.18 7.36
C GLN A 53 -3.15 4.03 8.51
N PRO A 54 -2.88 3.44 9.69
CA PRO A 54 -2.21 4.13 10.77
C PRO A 54 -0.74 4.37 10.41
N VAL A 55 -0.28 5.59 10.61
CA VAL A 55 1.13 5.97 10.56
C VAL A 55 1.57 6.34 11.97
N ILE A 56 2.50 5.57 12.52
CA ILE A 56 2.99 5.71 13.89
C ILE A 56 4.18 6.68 13.90
N ARG A 57 4.15 7.66 14.81
CA ARG A 57 5.20 8.65 15.04
C ARG A 57 5.48 8.77 16.53
N ASP A 58 6.59 8.22 16.98
CA ASP A 58 7.02 8.22 18.37
C ASP A 58 5.89 7.74 19.31
N THR A 59 5.31 8.64 20.09
CA THR A 59 4.21 8.38 21.04
C THR A 59 2.82 8.68 20.49
N SER A 60 2.72 9.04 19.20
CA SER A 60 1.49 9.45 18.52
C SER A 60 1.26 8.66 17.23
N HIS A 61 0.08 8.84 16.63
CA HIS A 61 -0.22 8.32 15.31
C HIS A 61 -1.21 9.25 14.60
N PHE A 62 -1.27 9.12 13.28
CA PHE A 62 -2.31 9.72 12.45
C PHE A 62 -2.78 8.69 11.42
N PHE A 63 -3.88 8.96 10.75
CA PHE A 63 -4.43 8.06 9.75
C PHE A 63 -4.39 8.65 8.36
N LEU A 64 -4.00 7.80 7.42
CA LEU A 64 -4.19 8.07 6.01
C LEU A 64 -5.40 7.30 5.50
N LEU A 65 -6.31 7.99 4.83
CA LEU A 65 -7.35 7.33 4.07
C LEU A 65 -6.82 7.02 2.67
N SER A 66 -6.78 5.73 2.34
CA SER A 66 -6.56 5.27 0.99
C SER A 66 -7.87 5.23 0.21
N HIS A 67 -7.85 5.67 -1.04
CA HIS A 67 -8.93 5.48 -2.00
C HIS A 67 -8.38 5.06 -3.36
N ILE A 68 -9.14 4.25 -4.09
CA ILE A 68 -8.71 3.68 -5.36
C ILE A 68 -9.36 4.45 -6.51
N SER A 69 -8.54 4.93 -7.44
CA SER A 69 -9.02 5.74 -8.55
C SER A 69 -9.88 4.93 -9.51
N GLU A 70 -10.74 5.64 -10.25
CA GLU A 70 -11.38 5.10 -11.43
C GLU A 70 -10.29 4.54 -12.38
N GLY A 71 -10.51 3.32 -12.89
CA GLY A 71 -9.53 2.58 -13.68
C GLY A 71 -8.52 1.72 -12.88
N LYS A 72 -8.56 1.74 -11.54
CA LYS A 72 -7.86 0.79 -10.63
C LYS A 72 -6.33 0.73 -10.78
N LYS A 73 -5.73 1.82 -11.28
CA LYS A 73 -4.28 1.93 -11.48
C LYS A 73 -3.59 2.78 -10.43
N LEU A 74 -4.36 3.62 -9.73
CA LEU A 74 -3.85 4.52 -8.70
C LEU A 74 -4.55 4.22 -7.37
N ILE A 75 -3.76 4.19 -6.31
CA ILE A 75 -4.22 4.19 -4.93
C ILE A 75 -3.70 5.47 -4.32
N MET A 76 -4.59 6.33 -3.86
CA MET A 76 -4.24 7.66 -3.36
C MET A 76 -4.46 7.69 -1.86
N PHE A 77 -3.53 8.30 -1.14
CA PHE A 77 -3.58 8.46 0.31
C PHE A 77 -3.67 9.93 0.66
N ASN A 78 -4.53 10.24 1.62
CA ASN A 78 -4.78 11.58 2.08
C ASN A 78 -4.97 11.56 3.60
N PHE A 79 -4.71 12.66 4.29
CA PHE A 79 -5.03 12.77 5.71
C PHE A 79 -6.55 12.70 5.91
N VAL A 80 -6.97 11.94 6.94
CA VAL A 80 -8.40 11.85 7.29
C VAL A 80 -8.94 13.22 7.73
N GLU A 81 -8.09 14.04 8.35
CA GLU A 81 -8.39 15.37 8.83
C GLU A 81 -8.68 16.36 7.69
N ASP A 82 -7.97 16.25 6.56
CA ASP A 82 -8.15 17.13 5.40
C ASP A 82 -9.48 16.87 4.69
N ILE A 83 -9.92 15.61 4.65
CA ILE A 83 -11.21 15.22 4.03
C ILE A 83 -12.39 15.88 4.75
N LYS A 84 -12.30 16.06 6.07
CA LYS A 84 -13.36 16.70 6.86
C LYS A 84 -13.45 18.21 6.61
N THR A 85 -12.36 18.84 6.20
CA THR A 85 -12.25 20.30 6.09
C THR A 85 -12.34 20.82 4.65
N LYS A 86 -11.93 20.02 3.65
CA LYS A 86 -11.93 20.39 2.22
C LYS A 86 -12.34 19.22 1.31
N PRO A 87 -13.63 18.82 1.28
CA PRO A 87 -14.06 17.61 0.59
C PRO A 87 -13.88 17.59 -0.94
N LEU A 88 -13.51 18.71 -1.57
CA LEU A 88 -13.40 18.84 -3.04
C LEU A 88 -11.98 19.15 -3.54
N GLU A 89 -11.01 19.43 -2.66
CA GLU A 89 -9.67 19.93 -3.04
C GLU A 89 -8.59 19.43 -2.07
N TYR A 90 -8.45 18.12 -1.93
CA TYR A 90 -7.37 17.55 -1.13
C TYR A 90 -6.42 16.77 -2.05
N ASP A 91 -5.22 17.31 -2.23
CA ASP A 91 -4.17 16.66 -3.01
C ASP A 91 -3.71 15.38 -2.29
N PRO A 92 -3.47 14.28 -3.03
CA PRO A 92 -2.91 13.07 -2.43
C PRO A 92 -1.51 13.35 -1.91
N ILE A 93 -1.22 12.93 -0.68
CA ILE A 93 0.12 13.06 -0.10
C ILE A 93 1.03 11.91 -0.55
N PHE A 94 0.43 10.78 -0.94
CA PHE A 94 1.12 9.59 -1.38
C PHE A 94 0.26 8.83 -2.40
N ILE A 95 0.87 8.39 -3.51
CA ILE A 95 0.17 7.71 -4.60
C ILE A 95 0.88 6.41 -4.94
N ILE A 96 0.19 5.27 -4.86
CA ILE A 96 0.66 4.00 -5.41
C ILE A 96 0.15 3.84 -6.84
N ARG A 97 1.06 3.53 -7.76
CA ARG A 97 0.79 3.17 -9.15
C ARG A 97 1.00 1.68 -9.37
N VAL A 98 0.04 1.05 -10.05
CA VAL A 98 0.03 -0.38 -10.37
C VAL A 98 0.50 -0.63 -11.80
N PHE A 99 1.51 -1.47 -11.97
CA PHE A 99 2.14 -1.79 -13.26
C PHE A 99 1.94 -3.28 -13.61
N ASN A 100 0.97 -3.55 -14.49
CA ASN A 100 0.56 -4.90 -14.89
C ASN A 100 1.40 -5.52 -16.02
N GLN A 101 2.40 -4.81 -16.56
CA GLN A 101 3.15 -5.23 -17.75
C GLN A 101 3.87 -6.58 -17.57
N MET A 102 4.25 -6.91 -16.33
CA MET A 102 4.96 -8.14 -15.98
C MET A 102 4.06 -9.21 -15.33
N TYR A 103 2.75 -8.92 -15.25
CA TYR A 103 1.79 -9.76 -14.54
C TYR A 103 1.65 -11.14 -15.19
N SER A 104 1.39 -11.18 -16.49
CA SER A 104 1.18 -12.44 -17.23
C SER A 104 2.49 -13.11 -17.67
N SER A 105 3.54 -12.33 -17.95
CA SER A 105 4.79 -12.85 -18.52
C SER A 105 5.76 -13.37 -17.44
N HIS A 106 5.75 -12.76 -16.25
CA HIS A 106 6.71 -13.04 -15.19
C HIS A 106 6.06 -13.42 -13.86
N ASN A 107 4.72 -13.54 -13.83
CA ASN A 107 3.94 -13.86 -12.62
C ASN A 107 4.21 -12.89 -11.45
N ILE A 108 4.48 -11.62 -11.76
CA ILE A 108 4.75 -10.57 -10.77
C ILE A 108 3.98 -9.28 -11.07
N LEU A 109 3.53 -8.60 -10.03
CA LEU A 109 2.97 -7.26 -10.11
C LEU A 109 3.97 -6.26 -9.54
N LEU A 110 4.22 -5.20 -10.31
CA LEU A 110 5.11 -4.12 -9.92
C LEU A 110 4.28 -2.95 -9.38
N LEU A 111 4.69 -2.42 -8.24
CA LEU A 111 4.05 -1.27 -7.60
C LEU A 111 5.11 -0.20 -7.31
N ARG A 112 4.76 1.06 -7.59
CA ARG A 112 5.56 2.23 -7.20
C ARG A 112 4.71 3.17 -6.38
N GLY A 113 5.18 3.53 -5.19
CA GLY A 113 4.65 4.65 -4.44
C GLY A 113 5.42 5.92 -4.76
N ASP A 114 4.73 7.02 -5.02
CA ASP A 114 5.27 8.36 -5.22
C ASP A 114 4.80 9.25 -4.06
N ILE A 115 5.74 9.85 -3.35
CA ILE A 115 5.51 10.77 -2.23
C ILE A 115 5.34 12.15 -2.82
N VAL A 116 4.17 12.72 -2.63
CA VAL A 116 3.77 14.01 -3.21
C VAL A 116 3.97 15.15 -2.21
N ASP A 117 3.79 14.84 -0.92
CA ASP A 117 3.90 15.80 0.17
C ASP A 117 4.93 15.33 1.21
N ASN A 118 5.80 16.24 1.65
CA ASN A 118 6.89 15.97 2.60
C ASN A 118 6.40 15.78 4.05
N THR A 119 5.10 15.94 4.31
CA THR A 119 4.46 15.61 5.59
C THR A 119 4.48 14.12 5.89
N ILE A 120 4.82 13.25 4.94
CA ILE A 120 5.09 11.83 5.17
C ILE A 120 6.53 11.47 4.76
N SER A 121 7.25 10.77 5.62
CA SER A 121 8.60 10.29 5.31
C SER A 121 8.57 9.11 4.35
N LYS A 122 9.70 8.86 3.68
CA LYS A 122 9.84 7.68 2.82
C LYS A 122 9.64 6.35 3.55
N GLN A 123 10.06 6.26 4.81
CA GLN A 123 9.85 5.07 5.63
C GLN A 123 8.37 4.89 5.95
N GLU A 124 7.68 5.95 6.35
CA GLU A 124 6.24 5.95 6.64
C GLU A 124 5.42 5.57 5.40
N ALA A 125 5.72 6.16 4.23
CA ALA A 125 5.07 5.83 2.97
C ALA A 125 5.27 4.36 2.57
N LYS A 126 6.48 3.82 2.78
CA LYS A 126 6.78 2.40 2.54
C LYS A 126 5.97 1.50 3.48
N LEU A 127 5.82 1.88 4.75
CA LEU A 127 5.05 1.14 5.74
C LEU A 127 3.56 1.18 5.43
N ALA A 128 3.00 2.36 5.11
CA ALA A 128 1.60 2.52 4.70
C ALA A 128 1.29 1.69 3.44
N MET A 129 2.16 1.71 2.44
CA MET A 129 2.05 0.86 1.26
C MET A 129 2.02 -0.63 1.64
N ARG A 130 2.97 -1.09 2.46
CA ARG A 130 3.04 -2.50 2.87
C ARG A 130 1.86 -2.92 3.73
N GLY A 131 1.41 -2.05 4.64
CA GLY A 131 0.24 -2.25 5.48
C GLY A 131 -1.01 -2.44 4.61
N LEU A 132 -1.27 -1.52 3.69
CA LEU A 132 -2.39 -1.64 2.76
C LEU A 132 -2.36 -2.99 2.01
N ILE A 133 -1.22 -3.31 1.38
CA ILE A 133 -1.10 -4.57 0.65
C ILE A 133 -1.33 -5.77 1.57
N HIS A 134 -0.80 -5.76 2.79
CA HIS A 134 -0.96 -6.86 3.73
C HIS A 134 -2.42 -7.10 4.11
N TYR A 135 -3.15 -6.04 4.48
CA TYR A 135 -4.55 -6.13 4.89
C TYR A 135 -5.47 -6.58 3.73
N TYR A 136 -5.18 -6.15 2.50
CA TYR A 136 -5.95 -6.59 1.34
C TYR A 136 -5.62 -8.02 0.90
N THR A 137 -4.42 -8.54 1.19
CA THR A 137 -3.98 -9.85 0.67
C THR A 137 -3.98 -10.96 1.70
N ASP A 138 -4.21 -10.65 2.98
CA ASP A 138 -4.47 -11.63 4.03
C ASP A 138 -5.98 -11.84 4.20
N ASP A 139 -6.44 -13.08 4.20
CA ASP A 139 -7.87 -13.41 4.27
C ASP A 139 -8.50 -13.02 5.60
N ASN A 140 -7.77 -13.19 6.70
CA ASN A 140 -8.30 -12.91 8.03
C ASN A 140 -8.35 -11.40 8.26
N LEU A 141 -7.29 -10.67 7.92
CA LEU A 141 -7.26 -9.21 8.06
C LEU A 141 -8.26 -8.52 7.13
N TYR A 142 -8.43 -9.04 5.91
CA TYR A 142 -9.40 -8.49 4.97
C TYR A 142 -10.83 -8.58 5.53
N LYS A 143 -11.24 -9.75 6.01
CA LYS A 143 -12.57 -9.95 6.60
C LYS A 143 -12.76 -9.21 7.92
N ALA A 144 -11.71 -9.17 8.76
CA ALA A 144 -11.78 -8.52 10.07
C ALA A 144 -11.84 -7.00 9.98
N PHE A 145 -11.20 -6.39 8.98
CA PHE A 145 -11.00 -4.94 8.95
C PHE A 145 -11.40 -4.25 7.64
N ILE A 146 -11.09 -4.83 6.48
CA ILE A 146 -11.39 -4.17 5.19
C ILE A 146 -12.89 -4.24 4.87
N GLU A 147 -13.49 -5.43 4.95
CA GLU A 147 -14.92 -5.63 4.67
C GLU A 147 -15.82 -4.76 5.58
N PRO A 148 -15.72 -4.80 6.92
CA PRO A 148 -16.57 -3.97 7.78
C PRO A 148 -16.34 -2.48 7.54
N PHE A 149 -15.10 -2.03 7.27
CA PHE A 149 -14.85 -0.62 6.99
C PHE A 149 -15.60 -0.10 5.75
N ASN A 150 -15.76 -0.93 4.71
CA ASN A 150 -16.39 -0.52 3.45
C ASN A 150 -17.89 -0.81 3.38
N GLU A 151 -18.36 -1.92 3.97
CA GLU A 151 -19.76 -2.35 3.86
C GLU A 151 -20.62 -1.95 5.06
N ASN A 152 -20.05 -1.96 6.27
CA ASN A 152 -20.78 -1.61 7.49
C ASN A 152 -19.86 -0.94 8.52
N LEU A 153 -19.57 0.35 8.28
CA LEU A 153 -18.65 1.12 9.14
C LEU A 153 -19.06 1.14 10.62
N ALA A 154 -20.35 0.94 10.94
CA ALA A 154 -20.83 0.84 12.32
C ALA A 154 -20.28 -0.39 13.07
N ASP A 155 -19.95 -1.45 12.35
CA ASP A 155 -19.36 -2.68 12.90
C ASP A 155 -17.82 -2.64 12.94
N PHE A 156 -17.21 -1.58 12.40
CA PHE A 156 -15.75 -1.45 12.38
C PHE A 156 -15.21 -1.09 13.77
N ASP A 157 -14.50 -2.04 14.38
CA ASP A 157 -13.85 -1.86 15.68
C ASP A 157 -12.50 -1.13 15.53
N HIS A 158 -12.57 0.20 15.66
CA HIS A 158 -11.40 1.09 15.55
C HIS A 158 -10.32 0.80 16.59
N ASP A 159 -10.72 0.55 17.85
CA ASP A 159 -9.78 0.34 18.96
C ASP A 159 -9.04 -0.99 18.76
N LYS A 160 -9.79 -2.05 18.43
CA LYS A 160 -9.19 -3.34 18.09
C LYS A 160 -8.24 -3.24 16.90
N PHE A 161 -8.64 -2.55 15.84
CA PHE A 161 -7.78 -2.36 14.66
C PHE A 161 -6.46 -1.70 15.04
N LEU A 162 -6.49 -0.62 15.82
CA LEU A 162 -5.29 0.09 16.24
C LEU A 162 -4.41 -0.77 17.17
N THR A 163 -5.01 -1.47 18.13
CA THR A 163 -4.29 -2.38 19.03
C THR A 163 -3.60 -3.50 18.25
N ASP A 164 -4.34 -4.24 17.42
CA ASP A 164 -3.78 -5.32 16.60
C ASP A 164 -2.68 -4.79 15.67
N TYR A 165 -2.88 -3.61 15.06
CA TYR A 165 -1.88 -2.98 14.22
C TYR A 165 -0.60 -2.64 14.99
N LEU A 166 -0.70 -2.06 16.20
CA LEU A 166 0.45 -1.70 17.02
C LEU A 166 1.20 -2.93 17.56
N GLU A 167 0.47 -3.98 17.93
CA GLU A 167 1.09 -5.27 18.28
C GLU A 167 1.87 -5.87 17.11
N ASP A 168 1.29 -5.80 15.91
CA ASP A 168 1.95 -6.25 14.70
C ASP A 168 3.15 -5.36 14.34
N PHE A 169 3.01 -4.03 14.50
CA PHE A 169 4.04 -3.05 14.21
C PHE A 169 5.26 -3.23 15.11
N SER A 170 5.04 -3.42 16.41
CA SER A 170 6.12 -3.69 17.38
C SER A 170 6.84 -5.01 17.10
N LYS A 171 6.14 -6.01 16.54
CA LYS A 171 6.74 -7.27 16.05
C LYS A 171 7.42 -7.13 14.67
N LYS A 172 7.12 -6.06 13.92
CA LYS A 172 7.57 -5.85 12.53
C LYS A 172 8.91 -5.13 12.40
N GLU A 173 9.50 -4.54 13.46
CA GLU A 173 10.87 -4.00 13.35
C GLU A 173 11.93 -5.11 13.22
N GLU A 174 11.76 -6.25 13.92
CA GLU A 174 12.68 -7.39 13.85
C GLU A 174 12.46 -8.31 12.62
N LYS A 175 11.20 -8.63 12.28
CA LYS A 175 10.87 -9.57 11.18
C LYS A 175 10.93 -8.97 9.78
N PHE A 176 10.93 -7.65 9.64
CA PHE A 176 10.93 -6.98 8.33
C PHE A 176 12.22 -7.22 7.53
N ASN A 177 13.33 -7.52 8.20
CA ASN A 177 14.59 -7.90 7.57
C ASN A 177 14.60 -9.34 7.03
N GLU A 178 13.71 -10.21 7.52
CA GLU A 178 13.60 -11.60 7.05
C GLU A 178 12.68 -11.76 5.83
N PHE A 179 11.62 -10.95 5.71
CA PHE A 179 10.66 -11.00 4.59
C PHE A 179 11.22 -10.53 3.24
N LEU A 180 12.44 -9.97 3.22
CA LEU A 180 13.15 -9.53 2.00
C LEU A 180 14.23 -10.53 1.55
N ARG A 181 14.33 -11.70 2.19
CA ARG A 181 15.07 -12.87 1.71
C ARG A 181 14.10 -13.88 1.08
#